data_AF-A0A847BHF2-F1
#
_entry.id   AF-A0A847BHF2-F1
#
_cell.length_a   1.000
_cell.length_b   1.000
_cell.length_c   1.000
_cell.angle_alpha   90.00
_cell.angle_beta   90.00
_cell.angle_gamma   90.00
#
_symmetry.space_group_name_H-M   'P 1'
#
loop_
_entity.id
_entity.type
_entity.pdbx_description
1 polymer ?
#
loop_
_entity_poly.entity_id
_entity_poly.type
_entity_poly.pdbx_seq_one_letter_code
_entity_poly.pdbx_strand_id
1 'polypeptide(L)' 'MAHLPQAHAQVRIPATYMRGGTSKGVFFRLQDLPESCQVPGAARDRLFMRVIGSPDPYA' A
#
# COMPACT_ATOMS: atom_id res chain seq x y z
N MET A 1 -15.47 -27.80 -7.08
CA MET A 1 -14.01 -27.60 -7.06
C MET A 1 -13.72 -26.25 -6.43
N ALA A 2 -13.44 -26.20 -5.13
CA ALA A 2 -13.12 -24.94 -4.45
C ALA A 2 -11.74 -24.47 -4.87
N HIS A 3 -11.65 -23.28 -5.48
CA HIS A 3 -10.39 -22.59 -5.70
C HIS A 3 -9.86 -22.16 -4.33
N LEU A 4 -8.95 -22.94 -3.75
CA LEU A 4 -8.22 -22.52 -2.56
C LEU A 4 -7.40 -21.27 -2.93
N PRO A 5 -7.59 -20.12 -2.27
CA PRO A 5 -6.84 -18.93 -2.59
C PRO A 5 -5.36 -19.21 -2.34
N GLN A 6 -4.54 -19.06 -3.37
CA GLN A 6 -3.09 -19.13 -3.24
C GLN A 6 -2.68 -17.96 -2.32
N ALA A 7 -2.33 -18.28 -1.07
CA ALA A 7 -1.95 -17.27 -0.09
C ALA A 7 -0.56 -16.73 -0.45
N HIS A 8 -0.52 -15.70 -1.31
CA HIS A 8 0.72 -14.99 -1.58
C HIS A 8 1.18 -14.30 -0.30
N ALA A 9 2.45 -14.50 0.06
CA ALA A 9 3.05 -13.85 1.21
C ALA A 9 2.95 -12.32 1.06
N GLN A 10 2.63 -11.63 2.16
CA GLN A 10 2.60 -10.18 2.18
C GLN A 10 4.01 -9.62 1.95
N VAL A 11 4.10 -8.56 1.16
CA VAL A 11 5.34 -7.83 0.92
C VAL A 11 5.54 -6.79 2.01
N ARG A 12 6.73 -6.76 2.62
CA ARG A 12 7.11 -5.73 3.61
C ARG A 12 7.76 -4.56 2.89
N ILE A 13 7.27 -3.35 3.13
CA ILE A 13 7.79 -2.10 2.57
C ILE A 13 8.12 -1.17 3.73
N PRO A 14 9.36 -0.66 3.85
CA PRO A 14 9.71 0.33 4.85
C PRO A 14 8.82 1.57 4.75
N ALA A 15 8.20 1.95 5.86
CA ALA A 15 7.32 3.10 5.94
C ALA A 15 7.26 3.65 7.38
N THR A 16 6.88 4.91 7.51
CA THR A 16 6.65 5.55 8.81
C THR A 16 5.21 6.03 8.90
N TYR A 17 4.48 5.61 9.93
CA TYR A 17 3.19 6.18 10.26
C TYR A 17 3.39 7.37 11.21
N MET A 18 2.99 8.56 10.79
CA MET A 18 3.22 9.78 11.56
C MET A 18 1.99 10.70 11.56
N ARG A 19 1.91 11.54 12.60
CA ARG A 19 0.98 12.66 12.70
C ARG A 19 1.68 13.95 12.30
N GLY A 20 1.10 14.70 11.38
CA GLY A 20 1.51 16.06 11.02
C GLY A 20 0.33 17.01 11.24
N GLY A 21 0.42 17.89 12.23
CA GLY A 21 -0.72 18.72 12.66
C GLY A 21 -1.91 17.86 13.10
N THR A 22 -3.07 18.08 12.49
CA THR A 22 -4.33 17.36 12.76
C THR A 22 -4.55 16.13 11.88
N SER A 23 -3.61 15.79 11.00
CA SER A 23 -3.70 14.64 10.08
C SER A 23 -2.70 13.53 10.43
N LYS A 24 -2.99 12.30 9.99
CA LYS A 24 -2.06 11.16 10.05
C LYS A 24 -1.86 10.57 8.66
N GLY A 25 -0.67 10.05 8.38
CA GLY A 25 -0.34 9.44 7.09
C GLY A 25 0.74 8.37 7.21
N VAL A 26 0.79 7.49 6.20
CA VAL A 26 1.88 6.53 6.00
C VAL A 26 2.84 7.14 4.98
N PHE A 27 4.10 7.33 5.37
CA PHE A 27 5.12 7.98 4.56
C PHE A 27 6.14 6.95 4.08
N PHE A 28 6.54 7.07 2.82
CA PHE A 28 7.51 6.20 2.15
C PHE A 28 8.65 7.05 1.58
N ARG A 29 9.88 6.52 1.58
CA ARG A 29 10.94 7.04 0.71
C ARG A 29 10.79 6.39 -0.65
N LEU A 30 11.08 7.14 -1.73
CA LEU A 30 10.90 6.65 -3.10
C LEU A 30 11.65 5.35 -3.35
N GLN A 31 12.92 5.29 -2.94
CA GLN A 31 13.80 4.12 -3.10
C GLN A 31 13.38 2.86 -2.33
N ASP A 32 12.51 3.01 -1.31
CA ASP A 32 12.02 1.87 -0.53
C ASP A 32 10.77 1.24 -1.17
N LEU A 33 10.16 1.91 -2.18
CA LEU A 33 9.04 1.36 -2.92
C LEU A 33 9.50 0.25 -3.88
N PRO A 34 8.63 -0.73 -4.17
CA PRO A 34 8.85 -1.65 -5.29
C PRO A 34 9.14 -0.90 -6.58
N GLU A 35 10.00 -1.43 -7.44
CA GLU A 35 10.47 -0.77 -8.67
C GLU A 35 9.32 -0.21 -9.54
N SER A 36 8.27 -1.01 -9.75
CA SER A 36 7.08 -0.61 -10.50
C SER A 36 6.29 0.56 -9.89
N CYS A 37 6.51 0.85 -8.60
CA CYS A 37 5.90 1.92 -7.84
C CYS A 37 6.82 3.15 -7.68
N GLN A 38 8.06 3.10 -8.19
CA GLN A 38 9.01 4.23 -8.14
C GLN A 38 8.73 5.31 -9.20
N VAL A 39 7.84 5.03 -10.15
CA VAL A 39 7.26 6.03 -11.07
C VAL A 39 5.76 6.21 -10.81
N PRO A 40 5.17 7.38 -11.12
CA PRO A 40 3.73 7.55 -11.08
C PRO A 40 3.00 6.57 -12.01
N GLY A 41 1.86 6.03 -11.57
CA GLY A 41 1.02 5.15 -12.39
C GLY A 41 0.24 4.12 -11.59
N ALA A 42 -0.55 3.30 -12.29
CA ALA A 42 -1.53 2.38 -11.68
C ALA A 42 -0.96 1.34 -10.71
N ALA A 43 0.34 1.01 -10.81
CA ALA A 43 0.99 0.14 -9.82
C ALA A 43 1.11 0.84 -8.46
N ARG A 44 1.57 2.10 -8.44
CA ARG A 44 1.67 2.93 -7.23
C ARG A 44 0.30 3.20 -6.63
N ASP A 45 -0.70 3.51 -7.46
CA ASP A 45 -2.06 3.79 -6.98
C ASP A 45 -2.66 2.57 -6.28
N ARG A 46 -2.53 1.39 -6.88
CA ARG A 46 -2.98 0.12 -6.27
C ARG A 46 -2.25 -0.19 -4.97
N LEU A 47 -0.95 0.09 -4.89
CA LEU A 47 -0.19 -0.08 -3.65
C LEU A 47 -0.78 0.80 -2.53
N PHE A 48 -0.95 2.10 -2.79
CA PHE A 48 -1.43 3.03 -1.76
C PHE A 48 -2.89 2.78 -1.37
N MET A 49 -3.75 2.41 -2.32
CA MET A 49 -5.10 1.94 -2.03
C MET A 49 -5.06 0.73 -1.08
N ARG A 50 -4.23 -0.28 -1.37
CA ARG A 50 -4.14 -1.46 -0.50
C ARG A 50 -3.58 -1.16 0.88
N VAL A 51 -2.62 -0.22 0.98
CA VAL A 51 -2.01 0.23 2.24
C VAL A 51 -3.03 0.95 3.12
N ILE A 52 -3.84 1.84 2.56
CA ILE A 52 -4.84 2.59 3.34
C ILE A 52 -6.10 1.78 3.63
N GLY A 53 -6.29 0.65 2.94
CA GLY A 53 -7.44 -0.22 3.09
C GLY A 53 -8.58 0.07 2.11
N SER A 54 -8.33 0.80 1.02
CA SER A 54 -9.33 1.15 0.01
C SER A 54 -9.29 0.23 -1.22
N PRO A 55 -10.40 0.13 -1.98
CA PRO A 55 -11.75 0.62 -1.61
C PRO A 55 -12.33 -0.23 -0.47
N ASP A 56 -12.93 0.44 0.51
CA ASP A 56 -13.60 -0.20 1.65
C ASP A 56 -15.12 0.03 1.50
N PRO A 57 -15.94 -1.03 1.31
CA PRO A 57 -17.39 -0.87 1.22
C PRO A 57 -18.05 -0.51 2.56
N TYR A 58 -17.30 -0.52 3.68
CA TYR A 58 -17.79 -0.23 5.02
C TYR A 58 -17.37 1.16 5.55
N ALA A 59 -16.56 1.90 4.79
CA ALA A 59 -16.00 3.19 5.21
C ALA A 59 -17.02 4.35 5.17
#